data_AF-A0A960BEQ8-F1
#
_entry.id   AF-A0A960BEQ8-F1
#
_cell.length_a   1.000
_cell.length_b   1.000
_cell.length_c   1.000
_cell.angle_alpha   90.00
_cell.angle_beta   90.00
_cell.angle_gamma   90.00
#
_symmetry.space_group_name_H-M   'P 1'
#
loop_
_entity.id
_entity.type
_entity.pdbx_description
1 polymer ?
#
loop_
_entity_poly.entity_id
_entity_poly.type
_entity_poly.pdbx_seq_one_letter_code
_entity_poly.pdbx_strand_id
1 'polypeptide(L)'
;MDSRPLVLSTDAPLDAHTAELLRGFDPTDEVVCNEGSTAETLRAWSRAAATCRGRLVIADSRLHAEQQALANLLDTPGLQTAVLLAHNGDDSVDLPVRVADGLVAPDGGQPRQAAGILLIASSDCAAFARAAATAADELDNRDAPAGTAWQIALRIAGEVSAVAAVEAAPFCASCAPMELPSTSEDDRRLRASADAGDDALTGIVLRPFSRRLTKLAVPAGRTSTSLILLGVALGVAAALITAPGNAVSSIVGGVVFLTANVALLSAGELPRYRRRPDADGARWHRFASRGIEVAFILALAVAAARTGDAQWLLATAAVGLSAVTGNAIAAREMVSGSAHRNFRSLRWSAIALALIVAGPGWALLLAALGSAAVLTGLALGARSHAESPTGELPATARFLGPLGSLLDAGVPVRAISGAAGPRFRSVAGRLVAAGVAGVFLAAAWSWGARSWPLVLAIAAWVVLTGLALGTAPSGRAAWTVPAVARAVEVVILVAAASTLPNTARFAAFMVAAGLYLASMEVADRWRYGGQLPAPWRSLIDLGFDGRSALLAIGLAAGAGAATWVLTILAVLLLGLAAISAARWRSHVGQP
;
A
#
# COMPACT_ATOMS: atom_id res chain seq x y z
N MET A 1 -23.03 -5.61 -9.44
CA MET A 1 -22.72 -4.27 -9.99
C MET A 1 -24.02 -3.81 -10.59
N ASP A 2 -24.77 -2.96 -9.88
CA ASP A 2 -25.98 -2.37 -10.45
C ASP A 2 -25.54 -1.35 -11.50
N SER A 3 -25.55 -1.75 -12.77
CA SER A 3 -25.40 -0.86 -13.92
C SER A 3 -26.63 0.06 -13.93
N ARG A 4 -26.53 1.18 -13.22
CA ARG A 4 -27.53 2.25 -13.29
C ARG A 4 -27.29 3.00 -14.60
N PRO A 5 -28.36 3.36 -15.32
CA PRO A 5 -28.28 3.96 -16.66
C PRO A 5 -27.45 5.24 -16.62
N LEU A 6 -26.60 5.43 -17.62
CA LEU A 6 -25.87 6.66 -17.83
C LEU A 6 -26.67 7.50 -18.86
N VAL A 7 -26.83 8.79 -18.60
CA VAL A 7 -27.47 9.70 -19.56
C VAL A 7 -26.36 10.57 -20.12
N LEU A 8 -26.16 10.57 -21.43
CA LEU A 8 -25.18 11.45 -22.07
C LEU A 8 -25.92 12.64 -22.68
N SER A 9 -25.49 13.86 -22.37
CA SER A 9 -26.00 15.04 -23.05
C SER A 9 -24.89 15.97 -23.52
N THR A 10 -25.07 16.51 -24.71
CA THR A 10 -24.07 17.35 -25.38
C THR A 10 -24.71 18.61 -25.93
N ASP A 11 -23.89 19.64 -26.13
CA ASP A 11 -24.29 20.96 -26.65
C ASP A 11 -24.25 21.06 -28.19
N ALA A 12 -23.69 20.05 -28.86
CA ALA A 12 -23.84 19.75 -30.28
C ALA A 12 -23.46 18.28 -30.53
N PRO A 13 -23.61 17.74 -31.75
CA PRO A 13 -23.12 16.40 -32.08
C PRO A 13 -21.61 16.25 -31.86
N LEU A 14 -21.20 15.20 -31.14
CA LEU A 14 -19.79 14.83 -30.99
C LEU A 14 -19.21 14.27 -32.29
N ASP A 15 -17.89 14.28 -32.42
CA ASP A 15 -17.22 13.53 -33.47
C ASP A 15 -17.57 12.04 -33.38
N ALA A 16 -17.59 11.36 -34.54
CA ALA A 16 -18.07 9.98 -34.63
C ALA A 16 -17.27 9.01 -33.74
N HIS A 17 -15.98 9.24 -33.55
CA HIS A 17 -15.12 8.39 -32.75
C HIS A 17 -15.44 8.54 -31.25
N THR A 18 -15.47 9.77 -30.74
CA THR A 18 -15.81 10.04 -29.33
C THR A 18 -17.23 9.58 -29.00
N ALA A 19 -18.19 9.79 -29.91
CA ALA A 19 -19.56 9.30 -29.77
C ALA A 19 -19.62 7.76 -29.68
N GLU A 20 -18.86 7.04 -30.52
CA GLU A 20 -18.79 5.58 -30.49
C GLU A 20 -18.16 5.07 -29.19
N LEU A 21 -17.08 5.70 -28.72
CA LEU A 21 -16.44 5.35 -27.46
C LEU A 21 -17.40 5.49 -26.28
N LEU A 22 -18.14 6.60 -26.19
CA LEU A 22 -19.10 6.83 -25.11
C LEU A 22 -20.25 5.82 -25.12
N ARG A 23 -20.81 5.49 -26.28
CA ARG A 23 -21.82 4.43 -26.43
C ARG A 23 -21.31 3.05 -26.01
N GLY A 24 -19.99 2.84 -26.06
CA GLY A 24 -19.34 1.61 -25.61
C GLY A 24 -19.32 1.41 -24.09
N PHE A 25 -19.55 2.46 -23.29
CA PHE A 25 -19.56 2.35 -21.83
C PHE A 25 -20.91 1.83 -21.27
N ASP A 26 -22.04 2.09 -21.93
CA ASP A 26 -23.32 1.38 -21.71
C ASP A 26 -24.26 1.55 -22.93
N PRO A 27 -24.75 0.46 -23.56
CA PRO A 27 -25.60 0.52 -24.75
C PRO A 27 -27.04 1.04 -24.49
N THR A 28 -27.41 1.31 -23.23
CA THR A 28 -28.73 1.86 -22.87
C THR A 28 -28.78 3.39 -22.83
N ASP A 29 -27.65 4.05 -23.11
CA ASP A 29 -27.52 5.48 -22.94
C ASP A 29 -28.29 6.28 -24.00
N GLU A 30 -29.24 7.09 -23.53
CA GLU A 30 -29.89 8.10 -24.37
C GLU A 30 -28.90 9.26 -24.56
N VAL A 31 -28.39 9.40 -25.78
CA VAL A 31 -27.54 10.54 -26.16
C VAL A 31 -28.44 11.70 -26.57
N VAL A 32 -28.55 12.70 -25.71
CA VAL A 32 -29.34 13.90 -25.95
C VAL A 32 -28.42 15.01 -26.47
N CYS A 33 -28.34 15.14 -27.78
CA CYS A 33 -27.69 16.27 -28.43
C CYS A 33 -28.69 17.44 -28.52
N ASN A 34 -28.25 18.64 -28.17
CA ASN A 34 -29.04 19.85 -28.40
C ASN A 34 -28.31 20.72 -29.41
N GLU A 35 -29.04 21.28 -30.37
CA GLU A 35 -28.54 22.36 -31.23
C GLU A 35 -29.38 23.58 -30.87
N GLY A 36 -28.78 24.54 -30.18
CA GLY A 36 -29.52 25.67 -29.64
C GLY A 36 -28.63 26.69 -28.94
N SER A 37 -29.27 27.74 -28.44
CA SER A 37 -28.62 28.73 -27.59
C SER A 37 -28.12 28.10 -26.27
N THR A 38 -27.16 28.76 -25.61
CA THR A 38 -26.66 28.35 -24.29
C THR A 38 -27.79 28.08 -23.29
N ALA A 39 -28.84 28.92 -23.28
CA ALA A 39 -30.00 28.76 -22.40
C ALA A 39 -30.83 27.51 -22.75
N GLU A 40 -31.06 27.22 -24.03
CA GLU A 40 -31.77 26.02 -24.47
C GLU A 40 -31.00 24.74 -24.10
N THR A 41 -29.68 24.74 -24.29
CA THR A 41 -28.81 23.62 -23.90
C THR A 41 -28.87 23.38 -22.38
N LEU A 42 -28.80 24.43 -21.56
CA LEU A 42 -28.90 24.30 -20.11
C LEU A 42 -30.28 23.78 -19.66
N ARG A 43 -31.37 24.21 -20.30
CA ARG A 43 -32.72 23.66 -20.03
C ARG A 43 -32.81 22.19 -20.38
N ALA A 44 -32.18 21.77 -21.47
CA ALA A 44 -32.15 20.37 -21.86
C ALA A 44 -31.35 19.53 -20.86
N TRP A 45 -30.17 20.00 -20.44
CA TRP A 45 -29.37 19.35 -19.39
C TRP A 45 -30.10 19.31 -18.05
N SER A 46 -30.84 20.37 -17.70
CA SER A 46 -31.71 20.42 -16.52
C SER A 46 -32.78 19.32 -16.56
N ARG A 47 -33.48 19.16 -17.69
CA ARG A 47 -34.49 18.10 -17.87
C ARG A 47 -33.86 16.71 -17.77
N ALA A 48 -32.74 16.49 -18.45
CA ALA A 48 -32.01 15.22 -18.40
C ALA A 48 -31.58 14.86 -16.97
N ALA A 49 -31.05 15.84 -16.22
CA ALA A 49 -30.66 15.68 -14.82
C ALA A 49 -31.88 15.39 -13.91
N ALA A 50 -33.02 16.05 -14.13
CA ALA A 50 -34.23 15.85 -13.35
C ALA A 50 -34.82 14.43 -13.51
N THR A 51 -34.64 13.81 -14.68
CA THR A 51 -35.11 12.46 -14.98
C THR A 51 -34.05 11.37 -14.76
N CYS A 52 -32.79 11.75 -14.52
CA CYS A 52 -31.68 10.82 -14.38
C CYS A 52 -31.82 9.99 -13.09
N ARG A 53 -31.90 8.66 -13.22
CA ARG A 53 -31.89 7.70 -12.10
C ARG A 53 -30.49 7.15 -11.79
N GLY A 54 -29.52 7.46 -12.64
CA GLY A 54 -28.13 7.01 -12.54
C GLY A 54 -27.18 8.19 -12.61
N ARG A 55 -26.16 8.12 -13.45
CA ARG A 55 -25.18 9.21 -13.62
C ARG A 55 -25.48 10.00 -14.88
N LEU A 56 -25.30 11.30 -14.84
CA LEU A 56 -25.42 12.16 -16.02
C LEU A 56 -24.02 12.55 -16.48
N VAL A 57 -23.72 12.38 -17.76
CA VAL A 57 -22.49 12.82 -18.41
C VAL A 57 -22.83 13.99 -19.33
N ILE A 58 -22.08 15.07 -19.16
CA ILE A 58 -22.18 16.28 -19.98
C ILE A 58 -20.87 16.44 -20.73
N ALA A 59 -20.93 16.56 -22.05
CA ALA A 59 -19.75 16.77 -22.89
C ALA A 59 -19.91 18.00 -23.80
N ASP A 60 -18.83 18.79 -23.92
CA ASP A 60 -18.64 19.80 -24.96
C ASP A 60 -18.46 19.08 -26.31
N SER A 61 -19.09 19.59 -27.36
CA SER A 61 -19.06 18.99 -28.69
C SER A 61 -17.64 18.86 -29.28
N ARG A 62 -16.69 19.63 -28.77
CA ARG A 62 -15.28 19.61 -29.19
C ARG A 62 -14.43 18.58 -28.44
N LEU A 63 -15.02 17.84 -27.50
CA LEU A 63 -14.31 16.78 -26.78
C LEU A 63 -13.74 15.75 -27.75
N HIS A 64 -12.43 15.61 -27.70
CA HIS A 64 -11.67 14.49 -28.27
C HIS A 64 -11.01 13.75 -27.13
N ALA A 65 -11.19 12.42 -27.05
CA ALA A 65 -10.61 11.63 -25.98
C ALA A 65 -10.28 10.20 -26.41
N GLU A 66 -9.20 9.66 -25.85
CA GLU A 66 -8.91 8.24 -25.89
C GLU A 66 -9.87 7.46 -24.98
N GLN A 67 -10.14 6.19 -25.32
CA GLN A 67 -11.05 5.34 -24.56
C GLN A 67 -10.65 5.25 -23.07
N GLN A 68 -9.36 5.13 -22.80
CA GLN A 68 -8.84 5.01 -21.44
C GLN A 68 -8.88 6.34 -20.67
N ALA A 69 -8.85 7.49 -21.34
CA ALA A 69 -9.06 8.79 -20.70
C ALA A 69 -10.51 8.88 -20.20
N LEU A 70 -11.48 8.53 -21.06
CA LEU A 70 -12.89 8.46 -20.68
C LEU A 70 -13.12 7.44 -19.56
N ALA A 71 -12.48 6.27 -19.62
CA ALA A 71 -12.59 5.26 -18.58
C ALA A 71 -12.04 5.72 -17.22
N ASN A 72 -11.11 6.68 -17.15
CA ASN A 72 -10.68 7.28 -15.87
C ASN A 72 -11.84 8.03 -15.19
N LEU A 73 -12.71 8.66 -15.97
CA LEU A 73 -13.88 9.36 -15.47
C LEU A 73 -15.06 8.40 -15.23
N LEU A 74 -15.37 7.55 -16.22
CA LEU A 74 -16.64 6.84 -16.29
C LEU A 74 -16.64 5.49 -15.55
N ASP A 75 -15.51 4.79 -15.49
CA ASP A 75 -15.40 3.45 -14.87
C ASP A 75 -14.88 3.49 -13.43
N THR A 76 -14.49 4.65 -12.91
CA THR A 76 -13.94 4.76 -11.56
C THR A 76 -15.05 4.54 -10.52
N PRO A 77 -15.00 3.46 -9.70
CA PRO A 77 -16.06 3.18 -8.74
C PRO A 77 -16.10 4.22 -7.64
N GLY A 78 -17.32 4.66 -7.27
CA GLY A 78 -17.52 5.62 -6.18
C GLY A 78 -17.05 7.04 -6.48
N LEU A 79 -16.66 7.33 -7.73
CA LEU A 79 -16.39 8.68 -8.17
C LEU A 79 -17.68 9.52 -8.02
N GLN A 80 -17.56 10.63 -7.28
CA GLN A 80 -18.62 11.63 -7.16
C GLN A 80 -18.69 12.47 -8.43
N THR A 81 -19.39 13.60 -8.38
CA THR A 81 -19.35 14.58 -9.46
C THR A 81 -17.90 14.95 -9.78
N ALA A 82 -17.51 14.88 -11.05
CA ALA A 82 -16.11 14.92 -11.45
C ALA A 82 -15.92 15.46 -12.87
N VAL A 83 -14.80 16.15 -13.11
CA VAL A 83 -14.39 16.67 -14.41
C VAL A 83 -13.11 15.99 -14.87
N LEU A 84 -13.01 15.67 -16.16
CA LEU A 84 -11.76 15.17 -16.74
C LEU A 84 -10.85 16.34 -17.12
N LEU A 85 -9.62 16.31 -16.65
CA LEU A 85 -8.58 17.26 -17.01
C LEU A 85 -7.95 16.89 -18.36
N ALA A 86 -7.63 17.90 -19.16
CA ALA A 86 -7.04 17.73 -20.47
C ALA A 86 -5.58 17.25 -20.40
N HIS A 87 -5.15 16.54 -21.42
CA HIS A 87 -3.76 16.09 -21.60
C HIS A 87 -3.43 15.94 -23.09
N ASN A 88 -2.27 16.48 -23.49
CA ASN A 88 -1.79 16.56 -24.89
C ASN A 88 -2.73 17.33 -25.83
N GLY A 89 -3.44 18.31 -25.28
CA GLY A 89 -4.19 19.32 -26.02
C GLY A 89 -3.46 20.66 -26.08
N ASP A 90 -4.00 21.60 -26.85
CA ASP A 90 -3.57 22.99 -26.85
C ASP A 90 -4.16 23.73 -25.64
N ASP A 91 -3.31 24.09 -24.69
CA ASP A 91 -3.66 24.81 -23.46
C ASP A 91 -4.34 26.18 -23.72
N SER A 92 -4.23 26.73 -24.93
CA SER A 92 -4.88 28.01 -25.30
C SER A 92 -6.35 27.87 -25.68
N VAL A 93 -6.78 26.66 -26.04
CA VAL A 93 -8.14 26.34 -26.47
C VAL A 93 -8.93 25.62 -25.37
N ASP A 94 -8.22 24.85 -24.54
CA ASP A 94 -8.82 24.13 -23.44
C ASP A 94 -9.32 25.07 -22.32
N LEU A 95 -10.24 24.57 -21.51
CA LEU A 95 -11.02 25.37 -20.58
C LEU A 95 -10.30 25.44 -19.23
N PRO A 96 -9.89 26.64 -18.77
CA PRO A 96 -9.11 26.75 -17.56
C PRO A 96 -9.97 26.44 -16.33
N VAL A 97 -9.46 25.55 -15.49
CA VAL A 97 -10.02 25.20 -14.19
C VAL A 97 -8.94 25.33 -13.14
N ARG A 98 -9.30 25.73 -11.93
CA ARG A 98 -8.35 25.74 -10.82
C ARG A 98 -8.55 24.50 -9.99
N VAL A 99 -7.46 23.82 -9.67
CA VAL A 99 -7.49 22.57 -8.90
C VAL A 99 -6.68 22.75 -7.62
N ALA A 100 -7.31 22.46 -6.50
CA ALA A 100 -6.70 22.40 -5.18
C ALA A 100 -7.08 21.07 -4.52
N ASP A 101 -6.08 20.32 -4.02
CA ASP A 101 -6.26 19.03 -3.35
C ASP A 101 -7.09 18.00 -4.15
N GLY A 102 -6.96 18.02 -5.48
CA GLY A 102 -7.68 17.10 -6.38
C GLY A 102 -9.16 17.45 -6.60
N LEU A 103 -9.60 18.62 -6.12
CA LEU A 103 -10.94 19.16 -6.34
C LEU A 103 -10.85 20.42 -7.19
N VAL A 104 -11.89 20.68 -7.97
CA VAL A 104 -12.08 21.98 -8.62
C VAL A 104 -12.37 23.01 -7.54
N ALA A 105 -11.55 24.06 -7.49
CA ALA A 105 -11.67 25.15 -6.54
C ALA A 105 -12.02 26.44 -7.29
N PRO A 106 -13.09 27.15 -6.91
CA PRO A 106 -13.42 28.44 -7.53
C PRO A 106 -12.34 29.50 -7.24
N ASP A 107 -11.80 29.49 -6.01
CA ASP A 107 -10.77 30.41 -5.55
C ASP A 107 -9.51 29.66 -5.09
N GLY A 108 -8.35 30.00 -5.67
CA GLY A 108 -7.06 29.36 -5.36
C GLY A 108 -6.80 28.06 -6.12
N GLY A 109 -5.60 27.48 -5.96
CA GLY A 109 -5.19 26.26 -6.67
C GLY A 109 -4.41 26.47 -7.96
N GLN A 110 -3.86 25.38 -8.49
CA GLN A 110 -3.06 25.42 -9.73
C GLN A 110 -3.99 25.50 -10.95
N PRO A 111 -3.69 26.38 -11.91
CA PRO A 111 -4.40 26.37 -13.18
C PRO A 111 -4.14 25.05 -13.90
N ARG A 112 -5.22 24.41 -14.33
CA ARG A 112 -5.25 23.18 -15.12
C ARG A 112 -6.26 23.39 -16.24
N GLN A 113 -6.22 22.51 -17.22
CA GLN A 113 -7.13 22.55 -18.36
C GLN A 113 -8.14 21.41 -18.23
N ALA A 114 -9.40 21.67 -18.55
CA ALA A 114 -10.44 20.66 -18.60
C ALA A 114 -10.64 20.16 -20.03
N ALA A 115 -10.88 18.85 -20.17
CA ALA A 115 -11.05 18.20 -21.46
C ALA A 115 -12.42 18.44 -22.10
N GLY A 116 -13.37 19.07 -21.40
CA GLY A 116 -14.73 19.28 -21.89
C GLY A 116 -15.70 18.16 -21.56
N ILE A 117 -15.46 17.36 -20.53
CA ILE A 117 -16.40 16.33 -20.06
C ILE A 117 -16.56 16.36 -18.54
N LEU A 118 -17.82 16.26 -18.09
CA LEU A 118 -18.27 16.37 -16.71
C LEU A 118 -19.22 15.21 -16.38
N LEU A 119 -18.92 14.49 -15.32
CA LEU A 119 -19.79 13.47 -14.73
C LEU A 119 -20.52 14.08 -13.54
N ILE A 120 -21.85 14.04 -13.54
CA ILE A 120 -22.69 14.40 -12.40
C ILE A 120 -23.15 13.11 -11.70
N ALA A 121 -22.86 13.02 -10.40
CA ALA A 121 -23.29 11.88 -9.60
C ALA A 121 -24.82 11.86 -9.43
N SER A 122 -25.38 10.66 -9.24
CA SER A 122 -26.83 10.48 -9.06
C SER A 122 -27.41 11.28 -7.89
N SER A 123 -26.61 11.48 -6.83
CA SER A 123 -26.99 12.27 -5.65
C SER A 123 -27.14 13.77 -5.97
N ASP A 124 -26.41 14.24 -6.99
CA ASP A 124 -26.24 15.66 -7.27
C ASP A 124 -27.14 16.11 -8.43
N CYS A 125 -27.66 15.17 -9.23
CA CYS A 125 -28.50 15.41 -10.39
C CYS A 125 -29.71 16.32 -10.09
N ALA A 126 -30.40 16.13 -8.96
CA ALA A 126 -31.56 16.95 -8.62
C ALA A 126 -31.19 18.40 -8.26
N ALA A 127 -30.04 18.61 -7.59
CA ALA A 127 -29.53 19.94 -7.27
C ALA A 127 -29.03 20.64 -8.52
N PHE A 128 -28.26 19.93 -9.35
CA PHE A 128 -27.78 20.39 -10.65
C PHE A 128 -28.95 20.80 -11.56
N ALA A 129 -30.00 19.98 -11.66
CA ALA A 129 -31.17 20.27 -12.49
C ALA A 129 -31.81 21.62 -12.17
N ARG A 130 -32.01 21.92 -10.88
CA ARG A 130 -32.60 23.20 -10.44
C ARG A 130 -31.70 24.38 -10.76
N ALA A 131 -30.42 24.27 -10.45
CA ALA A 131 -29.46 25.34 -10.71
C ALA A 131 -29.27 25.61 -12.21
N ALA A 132 -29.26 24.56 -13.05
CA ALA A 132 -29.21 24.69 -14.50
C ALA A 132 -30.46 25.37 -15.09
N ALA A 133 -31.65 25.11 -14.54
CA ALA A 133 -32.88 25.80 -14.95
C ALA A 133 -32.82 27.29 -14.60
N THR A 134 -32.43 27.64 -13.37
CA THR A 134 -32.27 29.03 -12.94
C THR A 134 -31.27 29.78 -13.82
N ALA A 135 -30.10 29.20 -14.07
CA ALA A 135 -29.08 29.81 -14.92
C ALA A 135 -29.56 30.04 -16.36
N ALA A 136 -30.38 29.13 -16.91
CA ALA A 136 -30.98 29.31 -18.23
C ALA A 136 -31.97 30.49 -18.27
N ASP A 137 -32.79 30.65 -17.22
CA ASP A 137 -33.74 31.76 -17.13
C ASP A 137 -33.03 33.11 -16.93
N GLU A 138 -31.91 33.13 -16.20
CA GLU A 138 -31.04 34.32 -16.08
C GLU A 138 -30.40 34.72 -17.41
N LEU A 139 -29.97 33.74 -18.23
CA LEU A 139 -29.41 33.99 -19.57
C LEU A 139 -30.41 34.66 -20.52
N ASP A 140 -31.67 34.23 -20.50
CA ASP A 140 -32.73 34.84 -21.31
C ASP A 140 -33.04 36.28 -20.88
N ASN A 141 -32.85 36.59 -19.60
CA ASN A 141 -33.08 37.91 -19.02
C ASN A 141 -31.89 38.89 -19.21
N ARG A 142 -30.84 38.50 -19.94
CA ARG A 142 -29.63 39.28 -20.31
C ARG A 142 -28.71 39.75 -19.17
N ASP A 143 -28.94 39.33 -17.93
CA ASP A 143 -28.08 39.66 -16.77
C ASP A 143 -26.96 38.63 -16.51
N ALA A 144 -26.81 37.64 -17.38
CA ALA A 144 -25.95 36.48 -17.14
C ALA A 144 -24.51 36.62 -17.71
N PRO A 145 -23.53 35.94 -17.09
CA PRO A 145 -22.14 35.96 -17.52
C PRO A 145 -21.90 35.28 -18.87
N ALA A 146 -20.93 35.82 -19.63
CA ALA A 146 -20.48 35.26 -20.91
C ALA A 146 -19.77 33.91 -20.70
N GLY A 147 -20.15 32.89 -21.48
CA GLY A 147 -19.50 31.57 -21.46
C GLY A 147 -20.25 30.53 -22.29
N THR A 148 -19.61 29.39 -22.56
CA THR A 148 -20.25 28.23 -23.20
C THR A 148 -21.19 27.53 -22.22
N ALA A 149 -22.16 26.77 -22.71
CA ALA A 149 -23.08 26.01 -21.85
C ALA A 149 -22.31 25.10 -20.88
N TRP A 150 -21.26 24.44 -21.39
CA TRP A 150 -20.41 23.56 -20.59
C TRP A 150 -19.69 24.30 -19.45
N GLN A 151 -19.13 25.50 -19.69
CA GLN A 151 -18.49 26.30 -18.65
C GLN A 151 -19.47 26.66 -17.52
N ILE A 152 -20.70 27.01 -17.88
CA ILE A 152 -21.75 27.33 -16.91
C ILE A 152 -22.14 26.06 -16.13
N ALA A 153 -22.27 24.91 -16.80
CA ALA A 153 -22.55 23.64 -16.14
C ALA A 153 -21.45 23.22 -15.15
N LEU A 154 -20.16 23.40 -15.49
CA LEU A 154 -19.07 23.13 -14.57
C LEU A 154 -19.14 24.02 -13.32
N ARG A 155 -19.42 25.32 -13.50
CA ARG A 155 -19.61 26.25 -12.38
C ARG A 155 -20.77 25.82 -11.49
N ILE A 156 -21.93 25.50 -12.09
CA ILE A 156 -23.10 24.97 -11.36
C ILE A 156 -22.73 23.71 -10.58
N ALA A 157 -21.99 22.78 -11.19
CA ALA A 157 -21.54 21.56 -10.52
C ALA A 157 -20.67 21.86 -9.29
N GLY A 158 -19.77 22.85 -9.39
CA GLY A 158 -18.94 23.33 -8.28
C GLY A 158 -19.72 24.05 -7.17
N GLU A 159 -20.86 24.65 -7.48
CA GLU A 159 -21.74 25.29 -6.49
C GLU A 159 -22.60 24.27 -5.74
N VAL A 160 -23.00 23.17 -6.40
CA VAL A 160 -23.88 22.15 -5.80
C VAL A 160 -23.13 20.98 -5.16
N SER A 161 -21.87 20.74 -5.53
CA SER A 161 -21.09 19.59 -5.07
C SER A 161 -19.58 19.83 -5.14
N ALA A 162 -18.82 18.99 -4.43
CA ALA A 162 -17.37 18.94 -4.57
C ALA A 162 -17.02 18.22 -5.87
N VAL A 163 -16.54 18.97 -6.86
CA VAL A 163 -16.17 18.41 -8.18
C VAL A 163 -14.75 17.85 -8.12
N ALA A 164 -14.60 16.55 -8.26
CA ALA A 164 -13.29 15.91 -8.34
C ALA A 164 -12.62 16.22 -9.69
N ALA A 165 -11.34 16.57 -9.66
CA ALA A 165 -10.53 16.75 -10.86
C ALA A 165 -9.80 15.42 -11.19
N VAL A 166 -10.16 14.80 -12.31
CA VAL A 166 -9.63 13.51 -12.74
C VAL A 166 -8.62 13.73 -13.85
N GLU A 167 -7.39 13.27 -13.66
CA GLU A 167 -6.34 13.37 -14.68
C GLU A 167 -6.62 12.43 -15.86
N ALA A 168 -6.58 12.94 -17.11
CA ALA A 168 -6.57 12.08 -18.29
C ALA A 168 -5.23 11.33 -18.45
N ALA A 169 -4.13 11.95 -18.01
CA ALA A 169 -2.79 11.39 -18.14
C ALA A 169 -2.69 9.95 -17.57
N PRO A 170 -1.97 9.04 -18.24
CA PRO A 170 -1.12 9.24 -19.42
C PRO A 170 -1.88 9.15 -20.77
N PHE A 171 -3.21 9.19 -20.76
CA PHE A 171 -4.06 9.15 -21.95
C PHE A 171 -4.44 10.55 -22.38
N CYS A 172 -4.85 10.69 -23.64
CA CYS A 172 -5.14 11.99 -24.23
C CYS A 172 -6.63 12.31 -24.14
N ALA A 173 -6.94 13.53 -23.71
CA ALA A 173 -8.28 14.11 -23.79
C ALA A 173 -8.15 15.64 -23.88
N SER A 174 -8.92 16.29 -24.74
CA SER A 174 -8.87 17.75 -24.95
C SER A 174 -10.09 18.23 -25.73
N CYS A 175 -10.41 19.52 -25.64
CA CYS A 175 -11.32 20.21 -26.57
C CYS A 175 -10.60 20.74 -27.83
N ALA A 176 -9.28 20.60 -27.86
CA ALA A 176 -8.43 20.98 -28.98
C ALA A 176 -7.98 19.74 -29.77
N PRO A 177 -7.49 19.92 -31.02
CA PRO A 177 -6.79 18.86 -31.73
C PRO A 177 -5.64 18.31 -30.87
N MET A 178 -5.61 16.99 -30.70
CA MET A 178 -4.62 16.32 -29.86
C MET A 178 -3.44 15.78 -30.68
N GLU A 179 -2.23 15.96 -30.16
CA GLU A 179 -1.07 15.21 -30.65
C GLU A 179 -0.98 13.87 -29.90
N LEU A 180 -1.41 12.79 -30.56
CA LEU A 180 -1.35 11.45 -29.97
C LEU A 180 0.11 10.99 -29.83
N PRO A 181 0.52 10.47 -28.67
CA PRO A 181 1.84 9.89 -28.49
C PRO A 181 2.11 8.74 -29.46
N SER A 182 3.36 8.59 -29.88
CA SER A 182 3.80 7.47 -30.74
C SER A 182 3.63 6.09 -30.10
N THR A 183 3.46 6.03 -28.77
CA THR A 183 3.18 4.79 -28.05
C THR A 183 1.69 4.50 -28.03
N SER A 184 1.31 3.28 -28.43
CA SER A 184 -0.08 2.83 -28.41
C SER A 184 -0.75 3.07 -27.06
N GLU A 185 -2.04 3.41 -27.09
CA GLU A 185 -2.87 3.56 -25.89
C GLU A 185 -2.80 2.30 -25.01
N ASP A 186 -2.78 1.13 -25.62
CA ASP A 186 -2.75 -0.17 -24.94
C ASP A 186 -1.43 -0.41 -24.18
N ASP A 187 -0.29 -0.03 -24.77
CA ASP A 187 1.00 -0.08 -24.07
C ASP A 187 1.10 1.00 -22.98
N ARG A 188 0.49 2.18 -23.18
CA ARG A 188 0.39 3.22 -22.12
C ARG A 188 -0.47 2.74 -20.96
N ARG A 189 -1.60 2.08 -21.23
CA ARG A 189 -2.45 1.43 -20.23
C ARG A 189 -1.71 0.38 -19.45
N LEU A 190 -0.92 -0.45 -20.14
CA LEU A 190 -0.11 -1.47 -19.51
C LEU A 190 0.98 -0.86 -18.61
N ARG A 191 1.60 0.24 -19.01
CA ARG A 191 2.54 1.00 -18.15
C ARG A 191 1.83 1.64 -16.95
N ALA A 192 0.65 2.21 -17.15
CA ALA A 192 -0.16 2.81 -16.09
C ALA A 192 -0.66 1.77 -15.06
N SER A 193 -0.79 0.50 -15.46
CA SER A 193 -1.19 -0.59 -14.55
C SER A 193 -0.10 -1.01 -13.54
N ALA A 194 1.14 -0.56 -13.74
CA ALA A 194 2.23 -0.78 -12.80
C ALA A 194 1.97 -0.02 -11.48
N ASP A 195 2.54 -0.53 -10.39
CA ASP A 195 2.40 0.14 -9.10
C ASP A 195 3.31 1.39 -9.07
N ALA A 196 2.73 2.56 -8.77
CA ALA A 196 3.48 3.82 -8.67
C ALA A 196 4.57 3.78 -7.57
N GLY A 197 4.45 2.83 -6.64
CA GLY A 197 5.42 2.61 -5.57
C GLY A 197 6.59 1.71 -5.96
N ASP A 198 6.90 1.42 -7.21
CA ASP A 198 8.05 0.56 -7.51
C ASP A 198 9.41 1.24 -7.27
N ASP A 199 10.42 0.45 -6.92
CA ASP A 199 11.81 0.86 -7.02
C ASP A 199 12.32 0.88 -8.49
N ALA A 200 13.39 1.65 -8.73
CA ALA A 200 13.92 1.87 -10.08
C ALA A 200 14.35 0.57 -10.77
N LEU A 201 14.93 -0.38 -10.04
CA LEU A 201 15.40 -1.63 -10.63
C LEU A 201 14.23 -2.51 -11.05
N THR A 202 13.14 -2.51 -10.31
CA THR A 202 11.90 -3.19 -10.72
C THR A 202 11.31 -2.59 -11.97
N GLY A 203 11.22 -1.27 -12.03
CA GLY A 203 10.75 -0.54 -13.20
C GLY A 203 11.56 -0.86 -14.46
N ILE A 204 12.88 -0.98 -14.32
CA ILE A 204 13.81 -1.20 -15.44
C ILE A 204 13.92 -2.69 -15.81
N VAL A 205 14.08 -3.58 -14.84
CA VAL A 205 14.43 -4.99 -15.06
C VAL A 205 13.22 -5.89 -15.09
N LEU A 206 12.34 -5.82 -14.07
CA LEU A 206 11.25 -6.80 -13.92
C LEU A 206 9.99 -6.41 -14.70
N ARG A 207 9.64 -5.12 -14.72
CA ARG A 207 8.42 -4.63 -15.37
C ARG A 207 8.34 -4.90 -16.88
N PRO A 208 9.43 -4.89 -17.67
CA PRO A 208 9.34 -5.34 -19.06
C PRO A 208 8.82 -6.78 -19.21
N PHE A 209 9.19 -7.68 -18.31
CA PHE A 209 8.74 -9.07 -18.34
C PHE A 209 7.33 -9.23 -17.79
N SER A 210 6.97 -8.55 -16.69
CA SER A 210 5.60 -8.64 -16.15
C SER A 210 4.59 -8.08 -17.13
N ARG A 211 4.88 -6.95 -17.79
CA ARG A 211 4.03 -6.38 -18.83
C ARG A 211 3.82 -7.35 -19.99
N ARG A 212 4.88 -8.03 -20.46
CA ARG A 212 4.75 -9.07 -21.50
C ARG A 212 3.85 -10.21 -21.04
N LEU A 213 4.02 -10.67 -19.79
CA LEU A 213 3.19 -11.72 -19.23
C LEU A 213 1.73 -11.27 -19.08
N THR A 214 1.48 -10.05 -18.62
CA THR A 214 0.13 -9.44 -18.54
C THR A 214 -0.51 -9.34 -19.93
N LYS A 215 0.24 -8.88 -20.94
CA LYS A 215 -0.24 -8.80 -22.34
C LYS A 215 -0.63 -10.16 -22.91
N LEU A 216 0.06 -11.24 -22.52
CA LEU A 216 -0.31 -12.61 -22.89
C LEU A 216 -1.49 -13.15 -22.05
N ALA A 217 -1.57 -12.77 -20.77
CA ALA A 217 -2.60 -13.22 -19.84
C ALA A 217 -3.99 -12.65 -20.16
N VAL A 218 -4.05 -11.43 -20.70
CA VAL A 218 -5.29 -10.73 -21.07
C VAL A 218 -6.12 -11.52 -22.09
N PRO A 219 -5.62 -11.81 -23.32
CA PRO A 219 -6.37 -12.54 -24.34
C PRO A 219 -6.59 -14.02 -23.97
N ALA A 220 -5.70 -14.61 -23.17
CA ALA A 220 -5.86 -15.97 -22.67
C ALA A 220 -6.91 -16.11 -21.55
N GLY A 221 -7.64 -15.04 -21.20
CA GLY A 221 -8.69 -15.07 -20.18
C GLY A 221 -8.21 -15.41 -18.77
N ARG A 222 -6.90 -15.28 -18.49
CA ARG A 222 -6.33 -15.63 -17.19
C ARG A 222 -6.86 -14.70 -16.09
N THR A 223 -6.94 -15.19 -14.86
CA THR A 223 -7.38 -14.42 -13.69
C THR A 223 -6.18 -14.02 -12.82
N SER A 224 -6.34 -12.99 -11.98
CA SER A 224 -5.31 -12.61 -11.00
C SER A 224 -4.94 -13.79 -10.11
N THR A 225 -5.94 -14.53 -9.63
CA THR A 225 -5.75 -15.76 -8.84
C THR A 225 -4.88 -16.80 -9.55
N SER A 226 -5.08 -17.04 -10.85
CA SER A 226 -4.26 -18.00 -11.59
C SER A 226 -2.78 -17.58 -11.67
N LEU A 227 -2.51 -16.28 -11.80
CA LEU A 227 -1.15 -15.73 -11.80
C LEU A 227 -0.53 -15.76 -10.39
N ILE A 228 -1.33 -15.55 -9.34
CA ILE A 228 -0.88 -15.72 -7.94
C ILE A 228 -0.47 -17.16 -7.71
N LEU A 229 -1.31 -18.13 -8.10
CA LEU A 229 -1.00 -19.56 -7.95
C LEU A 229 0.25 -19.96 -8.73
N LEU A 230 0.41 -19.47 -9.95
CA LEU A 230 1.63 -19.67 -10.73
C LEU A 230 2.86 -19.10 -10.01
N GLY A 231 2.77 -17.86 -9.52
CA GLY A 231 3.85 -17.23 -8.75
C GLY A 231 4.20 -17.99 -7.46
N VAL A 232 3.20 -18.47 -6.72
CA VAL A 232 3.41 -19.30 -5.52
C VAL A 232 4.07 -20.62 -5.87
N ALA A 233 3.58 -21.32 -6.89
CA ALA A 233 4.14 -22.60 -7.34
C ALA A 233 5.61 -22.43 -7.75
N LEU A 234 5.92 -21.41 -8.54
CA LEU A 234 7.29 -21.08 -8.93
C LEU A 234 8.15 -20.69 -7.72
N GLY A 235 7.62 -19.90 -6.78
CA GLY A 235 8.35 -19.51 -5.57
C GLY A 235 8.70 -20.70 -4.67
N VAL A 236 7.75 -21.63 -4.48
CA VAL A 236 8.00 -22.88 -3.74
C VAL A 236 8.99 -23.76 -4.49
N ALA A 237 8.86 -23.90 -5.81
CA ALA A 237 9.82 -24.63 -6.63
C ALA A 237 11.22 -24.01 -6.52
N ALA A 238 11.34 -22.69 -6.56
CA ALA A 238 12.61 -21.99 -6.38
C ALA A 238 13.24 -22.30 -5.01
N ALA A 239 12.45 -22.28 -3.93
CA ALA A 239 12.93 -22.63 -2.60
C ALA A 239 13.42 -24.10 -2.53
N LEU A 240 12.66 -25.04 -3.09
CA LEU A 240 13.03 -26.46 -3.13
C LEU A 240 14.28 -26.71 -3.98
N ILE A 241 14.41 -26.01 -5.10
CA ILE A 241 15.58 -26.08 -5.99
C ILE A 241 16.80 -25.46 -5.32
N THR A 242 16.66 -24.39 -4.54
CA THR A 242 17.80 -23.72 -3.86
C THR A 242 18.29 -24.50 -2.64
N ALA A 243 17.41 -25.19 -1.91
CA ALA A 243 17.73 -25.87 -0.65
C ALA A 243 18.94 -26.84 -0.68
N PRO A 244 19.26 -27.53 -1.78
CA PRO A 244 20.48 -28.34 -1.91
C PRO A 244 21.79 -27.55 -1.73
N GLY A 245 21.82 -26.26 -2.11
CA GLY A 245 22.93 -25.35 -1.87
C GLY A 245 24.16 -25.51 -2.77
N ASN A 246 24.08 -26.27 -3.86
CA ASN A 246 25.15 -26.33 -4.87
C ASN A 246 25.00 -25.20 -5.92
N ALA A 247 26.04 -24.94 -6.70
CA ALA A 247 26.07 -23.83 -7.65
C ALA A 247 24.94 -23.88 -8.69
N VAL A 248 24.71 -25.04 -9.32
CA VAL A 248 23.64 -25.21 -10.32
C VAL A 248 22.27 -24.95 -9.69
N SER A 249 22.02 -25.53 -8.52
CA SER A 249 20.79 -25.37 -7.76
C SER A 249 20.54 -23.92 -7.34
N SER A 250 21.61 -23.18 -7.02
CA SER A 250 21.57 -21.75 -6.69
C SER A 250 21.22 -20.89 -7.90
N ILE A 251 21.81 -21.18 -9.07
CA ILE A 251 21.53 -20.46 -10.31
C ILE A 251 20.08 -20.68 -10.74
N VAL A 252 19.66 -21.94 -10.86
CA VAL A 252 18.30 -22.29 -11.29
C VAL A 252 17.28 -21.75 -10.28
N GLY A 253 17.51 -21.94 -8.99
CA GLY A 253 16.65 -21.44 -7.93
C GLY A 253 16.50 -19.91 -7.95
N GLY A 254 17.59 -19.17 -8.16
CA GLY A 254 17.57 -17.71 -8.31
C GLY A 254 16.75 -17.24 -9.52
N VAL A 255 16.94 -17.88 -10.69
CA VAL A 255 16.20 -17.55 -11.92
C VAL A 255 14.70 -17.86 -11.76
N VAL A 256 14.36 -19.01 -11.18
CA VAL A 256 12.97 -19.39 -10.94
C VAL A 256 12.32 -18.45 -9.92
N PHE A 257 13.06 -17.99 -8.90
CA PHE A 257 12.57 -17.00 -7.94
C PHE A 257 12.28 -15.64 -8.58
N LEU A 258 13.14 -15.15 -9.48
CA LEU A 258 12.86 -13.93 -10.25
C LEU A 258 11.62 -14.10 -11.13
N THR A 259 11.46 -15.27 -11.75
CA THR A 259 10.28 -15.60 -12.56
C THR A 259 8.99 -15.62 -11.71
N ALA A 260 9.05 -16.16 -10.50
CA ALA A 260 7.94 -16.12 -9.55
C ALA A 260 7.49 -14.68 -9.24
N ASN A 261 8.45 -13.76 -9.05
CA ASN A 261 8.17 -12.35 -8.83
C ASN A 261 7.53 -11.69 -10.06
N VAL A 262 7.97 -12.01 -11.28
CA VAL A 262 7.34 -11.53 -12.53
C VAL A 262 5.87 -11.96 -12.61
N ALA A 263 5.56 -13.22 -12.27
CA ALA A 263 4.18 -13.71 -12.24
C ALA A 263 3.32 -12.97 -11.20
N LEU A 264 3.86 -12.73 -10.01
CA LEU A 264 3.16 -11.98 -8.96
C LEU A 264 2.96 -10.51 -9.35
N LEU A 265 3.95 -9.83 -9.94
CA LEU A 265 3.79 -8.46 -10.45
C LEU A 265 2.66 -8.38 -11.47
N SER A 266 2.61 -9.34 -12.39
CA SER A 266 1.56 -9.45 -13.42
C SER A 266 0.18 -9.67 -12.79
N ALA A 267 0.09 -10.43 -11.69
CA ALA A 267 -1.16 -10.65 -10.97
C ALA A 267 -1.74 -9.36 -10.37
N GLY A 268 -0.89 -8.42 -9.93
CA GLY A 268 -1.30 -7.11 -9.45
C GLY A 268 -1.60 -6.11 -10.58
N GLU A 269 -0.91 -6.22 -11.72
CA GLU A 269 -1.16 -5.42 -12.93
C GLU A 269 -2.53 -5.76 -13.56
N LEU A 270 -2.87 -7.05 -13.65
CA LEU A 270 -4.00 -7.51 -14.46
C LEU A 270 -5.36 -6.91 -14.05
N PRO A 271 -5.76 -6.85 -12.76
CA PRO A 271 -6.99 -6.18 -12.33
C PRO A 271 -7.02 -4.68 -12.66
N ARG A 272 -5.88 -4.00 -12.51
CA ARG A 272 -5.74 -2.56 -12.83
C ARG A 272 -5.83 -2.32 -14.32
N TYR A 273 -5.12 -3.14 -15.10
CA TYR A 273 -5.20 -3.12 -16.55
C TYR A 273 -6.65 -3.32 -16.98
N ARG A 274 -7.36 -4.33 -16.46
CA ARG A 274 -8.78 -4.58 -16.80
C ARG A 274 -9.79 -3.61 -16.16
N ARG A 275 -9.36 -2.69 -15.29
CA ARG A 275 -10.23 -1.81 -14.49
C ARG A 275 -11.31 -2.57 -13.70
N ARG A 276 -11.01 -3.81 -13.29
CA ARG A 276 -11.90 -4.64 -12.48
C ARG A 276 -11.22 -4.88 -11.15
N PRO A 277 -11.46 -4.04 -10.12
CA PRO A 277 -10.81 -4.18 -8.83
C PRO A 277 -11.11 -5.56 -8.25
N ASP A 278 -10.06 -6.28 -7.89
CA ASP A 278 -10.12 -7.59 -7.26
C ASP A 278 -9.53 -7.48 -5.86
N ALA A 279 -10.38 -7.09 -4.92
CA ALA A 279 -9.98 -6.82 -3.54
C ALA A 279 -9.43 -8.07 -2.85
N ASP A 280 -10.00 -9.24 -3.17
CA ASP A 280 -9.58 -10.54 -2.67
C ASP A 280 -8.27 -11.00 -3.31
N GLY A 281 -8.13 -10.86 -4.63
CA GLY A 281 -6.90 -11.14 -5.36
C GLY A 281 -5.75 -10.25 -4.91
N ALA A 282 -5.99 -8.95 -4.71
CA ALA A 282 -4.98 -8.02 -4.19
C ALA A 282 -4.48 -8.42 -2.80
N ARG A 283 -5.39 -8.90 -1.92
CA ARG A 283 -5.04 -9.43 -0.60
C ARG A 283 -4.15 -10.66 -0.72
N TRP A 284 -4.59 -11.67 -1.48
CA TRP A 284 -3.84 -12.91 -1.65
C TRP A 284 -2.50 -12.70 -2.33
N HIS A 285 -2.42 -11.80 -3.31
CA HIS A 285 -1.18 -11.40 -3.96
C HIS A 285 -0.15 -10.85 -2.95
N ARG A 286 -0.58 -9.95 -2.04
CA ARG A 286 0.31 -9.38 -1.03
C ARG A 286 0.81 -10.43 -0.04
N PHE A 287 -0.09 -11.31 0.42
CA PHE A 287 0.29 -12.41 1.32
C PHE A 287 1.23 -13.41 0.63
N ALA A 288 0.88 -13.87 -0.57
CA ALA A 288 1.67 -14.80 -1.37
C ALA A 288 3.08 -14.25 -1.64
N SER A 289 3.18 -12.98 -2.02
CA SER A 289 4.47 -12.32 -2.25
C SER A 289 5.37 -12.36 -1.01
N ARG A 290 4.84 -12.32 0.21
CA ARG A 290 5.64 -12.41 1.45
C ARG A 290 5.94 -13.85 1.82
N GLY A 291 4.97 -14.73 1.62
CA GLY A 291 5.14 -16.17 1.84
C GLY A 291 6.29 -16.74 1.01
N ILE A 292 6.37 -16.41 -0.28
CA ILE A 292 7.46 -16.91 -1.14
C ILE A 292 8.83 -16.34 -0.74
N GLU A 293 8.88 -15.11 -0.21
CA GLU A 293 10.12 -14.48 0.25
C GLU A 293 10.66 -15.16 1.50
N VAL A 294 9.77 -15.43 2.47
CA VAL A 294 10.11 -16.20 3.67
C VAL A 294 10.56 -17.60 3.28
N ALA A 295 9.83 -18.27 2.38
CA ALA A 295 10.19 -19.61 1.90
C ALA A 295 11.56 -19.61 1.19
N PHE A 296 11.87 -18.56 0.42
CA PHE A 296 13.15 -18.44 -0.26
C PHE A 296 14.30 -18.18 0.72
N ILE A 297 14.13 -17.29 1.72
CA ILE A 297 15.15 -17.11 2.78
C ILE A 297 15.33 -18.40 3.58
N LEU A 298 14.25 -19.13 3.87
CA LEU A 298 14.34 -20.43 4.53
C LEU A 298 15.19 -21.41 3.71
N ALA A 299 14.98 -21.49 2.40
CA ALA A 299 15.80 -22.32 1.52
C ALA A 299 17.28 -21.90 1.52
N LEU A 300 17.55 -20.59 1.50
CA LEU A 300 18.91 -20.06 1.65
C LEU A 300 19.54 -20.46 2.98
N ALA A 301 18.78 -20.39 4.08
CA ALA A 301 19.25 -20.79 5.40
C ALA A 301 19.56 -22.30 5.46
N VAL A 302 18.67 -23.15 4.92
CA VAL A 302 18.88 -24.59 4.83
C VAL A 302 20.11 -24.93 3.97
N ALA A 303 20.26 -24.26 2.83
CA ALA A 303 21.39 -24.44 1.94
C ALA A 303 22.71 -23.99 2.61
N ALA A 304 22.71 -22.81 3.22
CA ALA A 304 23.89 -22.25 3.87
C ALA A 304 24.26 -23.01 5.15
N ALA A 305 23.30 -23.52 5.92
CA ALA A 305 23.55 -24.28 7.15
C ALA A 305 24.42 -25.53 6.92
N ARG A 306 24.43 -26.08 5.70
CA ARG A 306 25.34 -27.17 5.30
C ARG A 306 26.81 -26.76 5.27
N THR A 307 27.08 -25.46 5.20
CA THR A 307 28.43 -24.87 5.17
C THR A 307 28.84 -24.24 6.52
N GLY A 308 27.91 -24.12 7.48
CA GLY A 308 28.22 -23.62 8.83
C GLY A 308 27.00 -23.21 9.65
N ASP A 309 27.16 -23.24 10.97
CA ASP A 309 26.08 -23.08 11.96
C ASP A 309 25.49 -21.65 12.08
N ALA A 310 26.26 -20.61 11.73
CA ALA A 310 25.86 -19.21 11.91
C ALA A 310 24.74 -18.75 10.96
N GLN A 311 24.40 -19.56 9.95
CA GLN A 311 23.53 -19.15 8.86
C GLN A 311 22.06 -19.00 9.28
N TRP A 312 21.61 -19.76 10.28
CA TRP A 312 20.29 -19.57 10.87
C TRP A 312 20.15 -18.24 11.59
N LEU A 313 21.21 -17.76 12.25
CA LEU A 313 21.23 -16.46 12.90
C LEU A 313 21.16 -15.33 11.87
N LEU A 314 21.91 -15.47 10.77
CA LEU A 314 21.87 -14.51 9.67
C LEU A 314 20.51 -14.48 8.97
N ALA A 315 19.89 -15.64 8.73
CA ALA A 315 18.55 -15.72 8.17
C ALA A 315 17.49 -15.11 9.11
N THR A 316 17.59 -15.38 10.41
CA THR A 316 16.74 -14.76 11.44
C THR A 316 16.90 -13.24 11.44
N ALA A 317 18.13 -12.74 11.37
CA ALA A 317 18.42 -11.31 11.26
C ALA A 317 17.86 -10.70 9.98
N ALA A 318 18.00 -11.36 8.82
CA ALA A 318 17.50 -10.87 7.53
C ALA A 318 15.97 -10.74 7.52
N VAL A 319 15.25 -11.76 7.98
CA VAL A 319 13.78 -11.72 8.06
C VAL A 319 13.33 -10.75 9.16
N GLY A 320 14.00 -10.75 10.32
CA GLY A 320 13.72 -9.84 11.41
C GLY A 320 13.88 -8.38 11.01
N LEU A 321 14.99 -8.02 10.35
CA LEU A 321 15.19 -6.66 9.82
C LEU A 321 14.12 -6.31 8.77
N SER A 322 13.64 -7.27 7.99
CA SER A 322 12.50 -7.04 7.09
C SER A 322 11.23 -6.63 7.86
N ALA A 323 10.99 -7.20 9.04
CA ALA A 323 9.88 -6.81 9.92
C ALA A 323 10.07 -5.39 10.46
N VAL A 324 11.28 -5.02 10.85
CA VAL A 324 11.63 -3.65 11.26
C VAL A 324 11.38 -2.66 10.12
N THR A 325 11.83 -3.00 8.90
CA THR A 325 11.60 -2.18 7.70
C THR A 325 10.11 -2.02 7.43
N GLY A 326 9.33 -3.10 7.54
CA GLY A 326 7.88 -3.06 7.39
C GLY A 326 7.21 -2.08 8.36
N ASN A 327 7.58 -2.13 9.65
CA ASN A 327 7.09 -1.19 10.66
C ASN A 327 7.45 0.26 10.33
N ALA A 328 8.68 0.52 9.88
CA ALA A 328 9.12 1.87 9.53
C ALA A 328 8.40 2.43 8.29
N ILE A 329 8.17 1.60 7.27
CA ILE A 329 7.39 1.98 6.08
C ILE A 329 5.94 2.27 6.48
N ALA A 330 5.32 1.40 7.27
CA ALA A 330 3.94 1.58 7.71
C ALA A 330 3.75 2.88 8.51
N ALA A 331 4.66 3.18 9.43
CA ALA A 331 4.65 4.42 10.19
C ALA A 331 4.73 5.65 9.28
N ARG A 332 5.56 5.61 8.23
CA ARG A 332 5.70 6.70 7.26
C ARG A 332 4.49 6.85 6.35
N GLU A 333 3.91 5.76 5.86
CA GLU A 333 2.67 5.80 5.07
C GLU A 333 1.51 6.36 5.89
N MET A 334 1.41 6.02 7.18
CA MET A 334 0.43 6.59 8.11
C MET A 334 0.54 8.11 8.26
N VAL A 335 1.77 8.65 8.25
CA VAL A 335 2.02 10.10 8.39
C VAL A 335 1.77 10.86 7.09
N SER A 336 2.20 10.29 5.97
CA SER A 336 2.28 11.01 4.69
C SER A 336 1.07 10.83 3.78
N GLY A 337 0.17 9.90 4.10
CA GLY A 337 -1.00 9.57 3.26
C GLY A 337 -0.67 9.05 1.86
N SER A 338 0.60 8.96 1.50
CA SER A 338 1.10 8.63 0.16
C SER A 338 1.83 7.30 0.17
N ALA A 339 1.50 6.45 -0.81
CA ALA A 339 2.21 5.21 -1.07
C ALA A 339 3.66 5.52 -1.46
N HIS A 340 4.61 5.05 -0.65
CA HIS A 340 6.04 5.29 -0.91
C HIS A 340 6.65 4.19 -1.78
N ARG A 341 7.83 4.49 -2.35
CA ARG A 341 8.62 3.52 -3.13
C ARG A 341 8.96 2.30 -2.27
N ASN A 342 8.42 1.16 -2.65
CA ASN A 342 8.74 -0.17 -2.18
C ASN A 342 10.14 -0.56 -2.67
N PHE A 343 11.14 -0.50 -1.78
CA PHE A 343 12.50 -1.02 -2.03
C PHE A 343 12.60 -2.56 -2.07
N ARG A 344 11.45 -3.23 -2.04
CA ARG A 344 11.33 -4.68 -1.85
C ARG A 344 12.05 -5.43 -2.96
N SER A 345 11.81 -5.03 -4.20
CA SER A 345 12.19 -5.78 -5.39
C SER A 345 13.64 -5.54 -5.85
N LEU A 346 14.22 -4.37 -5.56
CA LEU A 346 15.66 -4.14 -5.62
C LEU A 346 16.41 -5.13 -4.71
N ARG A 347 15.95 -5.27 -3.46
CA ARG A 347 16.57 -6.15 -2.47
C ARG A 347 16.54 -7.61 -2.95
N TRP A 348 15.41 -8.07 -3.47
CA TRP A 348 15.27 -9.46 -3.91
C TRP A 348 16.03 -9.79 -5.19
N SER A 349 16.12 -8.84 -6.11
CA SER A 349 16.98 -8.98 -7.29
C SER A 349 18.45 -9.05 -6.91
N ALA A 350 18.89 -8.26 -5.93
CA ALA A 350 20.25 -8.32 -5.38
C ALA A 350 20.52 -9.64 -4.64
N ILE A 351 19.55 -10.16 -3.87
CA ILE A 351 19.65 -11.47 -3.20
C ILE A 351 19.77 -12.59 -4.23
N ALA A 352 18.93 -12.57 -5.28
CA ALA A 352 19.00 -13.57 -6.36
C ALA A 352 20.35 -13.51 -7.09
N LEU A 353 20.85 -12.30 -7.37
CA LEU A 353 22.16 -12.12 -7.99
C LEU A 353 23.29 -12.62 -7.09
N ALA A 354 23.28 -12.31 -5.79
CA ALA A 354 24.28 -12.83 -4.87
C ALA A 354 24.20 -14.34 -4.70
N LEU A 355 23.00 -14.92 -4.72
CA LEU A 355 22.84 -16.37 -4.74
C LEU A 355 23.51 -16.98 -5.99
N ILE A 356 23.29 -16.37 -7.16
CA ILE A 356 23.85 -16.82 -8.44
C ILE A 356 25.38 -16.72 -8.45
N VAL A 357 25.93 -15.60 -7.97
CA VAL A 357 27.36 -15.28 -8.12
C VAL A 357 28.21 -15.81 -6.96
N ALA A 358 27.70 -15.74 -5.73
CA ALA A 358 28.48 -15.94 -4.51
C ALA A 358 27.87 -17.00 -3.57
N GLY A 359 26.66 -17.48 -3.85
CA GLY A 359 26.01 -18.56 -3.13
C GLY A 359 25.16 -18.12 -1.92
N PRO A 360 24.61 -19.11 -1.18
CA PRO A 360 23.54 -18.86 -0.20
C PRO A 360 23.90 -17.94 0.97
N GLY A 361 25.11 -18.06 1.52
CA GLY A 361 25.54 -17.24 2.67
C GLY A 361 25.65 -15.76 2.32
N TRP A 362 26.19 -15.44 1.13
CA TRP A 362 26.26 -14.06 0.64
C TRP A 362 24.88 -13.49 0.31
N ALA A 363 23.99 -14.32 -0.23
CA ALA A 363 22.60 -13.93 -0.46
C ALA A 363 21.89 -13.56 0.86
N LEU A 364 22.11 -14.31 1.93
CA LEU A 364 21.60 -13.99 3.27
C LEU A 364 22.20 -12.70 3.84
N LEU A 365 23.51 -12.49 3.66
CA LEU A 365 24.17 -11.27 4.11
C LEU A 365 23.61 -10.04 3.38
N LEU A 366 23.44 -10.11 2.06
CA LEU A 366 22.80 -9.03 1.30
C LEU A 366 21.35 -8.81 1.70
N ALA A 367 20.61 -9.87 2.06
CA ALA A 367 19.25 -9.71 2.57
C ALA A 367 19.23 -8.89 3.87
N ALA A 368 20.14 -9.16 4.80
CA ALA A 368 20.30 -8.40 6.03
C ALA A 368 20.75 -6.95 5.75
N LEU A 369 21.82 -6.77 4.97
CA LEU A 369 22.38 -5.45 4.64
C LEU A 369 21.39 -4.58 3.86
N GLY A 370 20.68 -5.15 2.89
CA GLY A 370 19.66 -4.44 2.13
C GLY A 370 18.52 -3.94 3.02
N SER A 371 18.08 -4.74 3.99
CA SER A 371 17.08 -4.33 4.98
C SER A 371 17.58 -3.19 5.88
N ALA A 372 18.83 -3.29 6.34
CA ALA A 372 19.49 -2.25 7.13
C ALA A 372 19.66 -0.94 6.35
N ALA A 373 20.03 -1.01 5.07
CA ALA A 373 20.18 0.17 4.20
C ALA A 373 18.85 0.91 4.02
N VAL A 374 17.75 0.17 3.77
CA VAL A 374 16.41 0.76 3.68
C VAL A 374 16.01 1.42 5.00
N LEU A 375 16.28 0.78 6.14
CA LEU A 375 16.04 1.36 7.45
C LEU A 375 16.80 2.66 7.68
N THR A 376 18.08 2.71 7.32
CA THR A 376 18.90 3.92 7.41
C THR A 376 18.33 5.03 6.52
N GLY A 377 17.95 4.72 5.28
CA GLY A 377 17.31 5.67 4.38
C GLY A 377 15.99 6.22 4.92
N LEU A 378 15.16 5.35 5.54
CA LEU A 378 13.93 5.76 6.20
C LEU A 378 14.19 6.63 7.42
N ALA A 379 15.17 6.28 8.25
CA ALA A 379 15.55 7.05 9.44
C ALA A 379 16.10 8.44 9.08
N LEU A 380 16.91 8.55 8.01
CA LEU A 380 17.38 9.83 7.50
C LEU A 380 16.23 10.69 6.95
N GLY A 381 15.27 10.05 6.27
CA GLY A 381 14.05 10.70 5.78
C GLY A 381 13.06 11.08 6.89
N ALA A 382 13.17 10.52 8.09
CA ALA A 382 12.22 10.75 9.17
C ALA A 382 12.25 12.16 9.76
N ARG A 383 13.27 12.96 9.43
CA ARG A 383 13.39 14.37 9.87
C ARG A 383 12.28 15.27 9.32
N SER A 384 11.59 14.88 8.25
CA SER A 384 10.51 15.64 7.61
C SER A 384 9.09 15.19 8.01
N HIS A 385 8.92 14.31 8.99
CA HIS A 385 7.59 13.81 9.38
C HIS A 385 6.69 14.89 9.99
N ALA A 386 5.38 14.82 9.70
CA ALA A 386 4.37 15.58 10.42
C ALA A 386 4.33 15.15 11.90
N GLU A 387 3.91 16.06 12.78
CA GLU A 387 3.78 15.75 14.19
C GLU A 387 2.69 14.70 14.40
N SER A 388 2.96 13.69 15.24
CA SER A 388 1.90 12.78 15.68
C SER A 388 0.81 13.59 16.39
N PRO A 389 -0.49 13.36 16.14
CA PRO A 389 -1.56 14.10 16.81
C PRO A 389 -1.37 14.07 18.33
N THR A 390 -1.25 15.27 18.90
CA THR A 390 -1.02 15.52 20.33
C THR A 390 -2.35 15.41 21.08
N GLY A 391 -2.85 14.17 21.24
CA GLY A 391 -4.00 13.90 22.08
C GLY A 391 -3.60 13.22 23.39
N GLU A 392 -4.10 13.70 24.52
CA GLU A 392 -4.14 12.91 25.76
C GLU A 392 -5.14 11.75 25.57
N LEU A 393 -4.72 10.72 24.84
CA LEU A 393 -5.51 9.50 24.72
C LEU A 393 -5.53 8.79 26.08
N PRO A 394 -6.71 8.31 26.53
CA PRO A 394 -6.82 7.42 27.68
C PRO A 394 -5.79 6.29 27.64
N ALA A 395 -5.35 5.82 28.81
CA ALA A 395 -4.30 4.78 28.95
C ALA A 395 -4.55 3.52 28.12
N THR A 396 -5.81 3.18 27.88
CA THR A 396 -6.23 2.04 27.05
C THR A 396 -6.30 2.38 25.57
N ALA A 397 -6.73 3.59 25.20
CA ALA A 397 -6.90 4.02 23.81
C ALA A 397 -5.56 4.24 23.06
N ARG A 398 -4.49 4.60 23.78
CA ARG A 398 -3.16 4.85 23.17
C ARG A 398 -2.54 3.64 22.47
N PHE A 399 -2.87 2.43 22.88
CA PHE A 399 -2.41 1.18 22.26
C PHE A 399 -3.34 0.67 21.17
N LEU A 400 -4.52 1.27 21.04
CA LEU A 400 -5.54 0.92 20.06
C LEU A 400 -5.54 1.87 18.85
N GLY A 401 -4.79 2.97 18.90
CA GLY A 401 -4.58 3.87 17.77
C GLY A 401 -3.52 3.39 16.77
N PRO A 402 -3.29 4.11 15.66
CA PRO A 402 -2.38 3.70 14.59
C PRO A 402 -0.96 3.39 15.10
N LEU A 403 -0.37 4.32 15.85
CA LEU A 403 0.96 4.17 16.41
C LEU A 403 1.06 3.02 17.42
N GLY A 404 0.03 2.85 18.25
CA GLY A 404 -0.07 1.75 19.21
C GLY A 404 -0.17 0.37 18.54
N SER A 405 -0.90 0.29 17.44
CA SER A 405 -1.05 -0.95 16.66
C SER A 405 0.25 -1.38 15.98
N LEU A 406 1.09 -0.42 15.54
CA LEU A 406 2.42 -0.70 15.00
C LEU A 406 3.43 -1.08 16.08
N LEU A 407 3.31 -0.45 17.25
CA LEU A 407 4.17 -0.74 18.40
C LEU A 407 3.95 -2.16 18.90
N ASP A 408 2.72 -2.68 18.82
CA ASP A 408 2.38 -4.04 19.24
C ASP A 408 2.75 -4.30 20.71
N ALA A 409 2.39 -3.38 21.60
CA ALA A 409 2.64 -3.51 23.04
C ALA A 409 1.67 -4.52 23.68
N GLY A 410 2.21 -5.43 24.48
CA GLY A 410 1.54 -6.49 25.22
C GLY A 410 1.17 -6.11 26.65
N VAL A 411 0.79 -7.11 27.43
CA VAL A 411 0.28 -6.92 28.80
C VAL A 411 1.32 -6.28 29.74
N PRO A 412 2.59 -6.72 29.79
CA PRO A 412 3.58 -6.14 30.71
C PRO A 412 3.77 -4.63 30.55
N VAL A 413 4.05 -4.17 29.33
CA VAL A 413 4.27 -2.75 29.02
C VAL A 413 3.00 -1.94 29.26
N ARG A 414 1.82 -2.47 28.91
CA ARG A 414 0.54 -1.80 29.18
C ARG A 414 0.31 -1.62 30.68
N ALA A 415 0.55 -2.65 31.49
CA ALA A 415 0.38 -2.60 32.94
C ALA A 415 1.35 -1.58 33.58
N ILE A 416 2.62 -1.63 33.21
CA ILE A 416 3.65 -0.71 33.74
C ILE A 416 3.35 0.73 33.31
N SER A 417 2.98 0.96 32.05
CA SER A 417 2.63 2.30 31.57
C SER A 417 1.40 2.88 32.28
N GLY A 418 0.38 2.05 32.54
CA GLY A 418 -0.81 2.44 33.31
C GLY A 418 -0.48 2.82 34.75
N ALA A 419 0.39 2.04 35.41
CA ALA A 419 0.83 2.31 36.78
C ALA A 419 1.75 3.55 36.88
N ALA A 420 2.67 3.69 35.92
CA ALA A 420 3.65 4.78 35.87
C ALA A 420 2.98 6.14 35.65
N GLY A 421 1.98 6.20 34.75
CA GLY A 421 1.34 7.45 34.34
C GLY A 421 2.33 8.44 33.73
N PRO A 422 2.05 9.76 33.78
CA PRO A 422 2.91 10.76 33.14
C PRO A 422 4.21 11.08 33.89
N ARG A 423 4.51 10.39 35.00
CA ARG A 423 5.63 10.70 35.91
C ARG A 423 7.00 10.73 35.24
N PHE A 424 7.19 9.91 34.21
CA PHE A 424 8.48 9.74 33.52
C PHE A 424 8.55 10.45 32.16
N ARG A 425 7.59 11.33 31.83
CA ARG A 425 7.53 12.01 30.52
C ARG A 425 8.82 12.73 30.13
N SER A 426 9.46 13.42 31.08
CA SER A 426 10.70 14.20 30.85
C SER A 426 11.96 13.34 30.66
N VAL A 427 11.89 12.05 30.99
CA VAL A 427 13.00 11.10 30.88
C VAL A 427 12.71 9.97 29.90
N ALA A 428 11.50 9.90 29.31
CA ALA A 428 11.04 8.79 28.47
C ALA A 428 12.03 8.43 27.36
N GLY A 429 12.54 9.42 26.61
CA GLY A 429 13.54 9.18 25.57
C GLY A 429 14.86 8.61 26.10
N ARG A 430 15.30 9.06 27.28
CA ARG A 430 16.51 8.53 27.96
C ARG A 430 16.30 7.10 28.44
N LEU A 431 15.11 6.77 28.96
CA LEU A 431 14.76 5.41 29.37
C LEU A 431 14.75 4.44 28.19
N VAL A 432 14.16 4.84 27.06
CA VAL A 432 14.20 4.03 25.82
C VAL A 432 15.63 3.84 25.35
N ALA A 433 16.43 4.91 25.27
CA ALA A 433 17.83 4.83 24.85
C ALA A 433 18.66 3.93 25.76
N ALA A 434 18.48 4.03 27.09
CA ALA A 434 19.16 3.18 28.06
C ALA A 434 18.75 1.70 27.91
N GLY A 435 17.46 1.43 27.70
CA GLY A 435 16.95 0.08 27.45
C GLY A 435 17.51 -0.53 26.18
N VAL A 436 17.52 0.23 25.07
CA VAL A 436 18.16 -0.18 23.80
C VAL A 436 19.63 -0.50 24.04
N ALA A 437 20.40 0.43 24.62
CA ALA A 437 21.83 0.22 24.87
C ALA A 437 22.08 -1.01 25.76
N GLY A 438 21.28 -1.20 26.82
CA GLY A 438 21.36 -2.34 27.72
C GLY A 438 21.14 -3.68 26.99
N VAL A 439 20.13 -3.76 26.13
CA VAL A 439 19.88 -4.99 25.34
C VAL A 439 21.01 -5.27 24.36
N PHE A 440 21.52 -4.27 23.65
CA PHE A 440 22.62 -4.48 22.69
C PHE A 440 23.92 -4.92 23.38
N LEU A 441 24.26 -4.30 24.52
CA LEU A 441 25.41 -4.71 25.33
C LEU A 441 25.24 -6.13 25.87
N ALA A 442 24.06 -6.46 26.40
CA ALA A 442 23.76 -7.79 26.90
C ALA A 442 23.76 -8.85 25.79
N ALA A 443 23.25 -8.52 24.59
CA ALA A 443 23.29 -9.39 23.42
C ALA A 443 24.73 -9.70 22.99
N ALA A 444 25.59 -8.66 22.92
CA ALA A 444 27.01 -8.83 22.62
C ALA A 444 27.72 -9.70 23.68
N TRP A 445 27.44 -9.48 24.96
CA TRP A 445 28.05 -10.25 26.05
C TRP A 445 27.53 -11.70 26.12
N SER A 446 26.26 -11.91 25.80
CA SER A 446 25.61 -13.23 25.87
C SER A 446 25.97 -14.13 24.68
N TRP A 447 26.61 -13.57 23.65
CA TRP A 447 26.81 -14.24 22.36
C TRP A 447 27.51 -15.60 22.53
N GLY A 448 26.79 -16.67 22.18
CA GLY A 448 27.31 -18.05 22.17
C GLY A 448 27.64 -18.67 23.54
N ALA A 449 27.37 -18.01 24.67
CA ALA A 449 27.83 -18.53 25.98
C ALA A 449 26.79 -18.44 27.11
N ARG A 450 26.39 -17.24 27.54
CA ARG A 450 25.62 -17.03 28.78
C ARG A 450 24.30 -16.32 28.50
N SER A 451 23.17 -16.95 28.83
CA SER A 451 21.84 -16.35 28.62
C SER A 451 21.41 -15.36 29.71
N TRP A 452 21.98 -15.44 30.92
CA TRP A 452 21.55 -14.62 32.07
C TRP A 452 21.66 -13.09 31.88
N PRO A 453 22.74 -12.54 31.29
CA PRO A 453 22.79 -11.11 31.00
C PRO A 453 21.65 -10.67 30.07
N LEU A 454 21.32 -11.50 29.07
CA LEU A 454 20.20 -11.26 28.17
C LEU A 454 18.84 -11.30 28.90
N VAL A 455 18.62 -12.26 29.81
CA VAL A 455 17.40 -12.35 30.62
C VAL A 455 17.18 -11.07 31.43
N LEU A 456 18.21 -10.59 32.13
CA LEU A 456 18.13 -9.36 32.92
C LEU A 456 17.89 -8.13 32.04
N ALA A 457 18.54 -8.06 30.87
CA ALA A 457 18.36 -6.96 29.93
C ALA A 457 16.95 -6.94 29.32
N ILE A 458 16.35 -8.10 29.05
CA ILE A 458 14.96 -8.18 28.59
C ILE A 458 14.01 -7.67 29.69
N ALA A 459 14.20 -8.09 30.94
CA ALA A 459 13.39 -7.60 32.05
C ALA A 459 13.51 -6.07 32.21
N ALA A 460 14.75 -5.54 32.14
CA ALA A 460 15.01 -4.11 32.19
C ALA A 460 14.37 -3.39 30.99
N TRP A 461 14.46 -3.93 29.77
CA TRP A 461 13.84 -3.37 28.58
C TRP A 461 12.32 -3.24 28.74
N VAL A 462 11.63 -4.31 29.14
CA VAL A 462 10.17 -4.31 29.37
C VAL A 462 9.78 -3.22 30.37
N VAL A 463 10.52 -3.10 31.49
CA VAL A 463 10.27 -2.08 32.51
C VAL A 463 10.51 -0.68 31.97
N LEU A 464 11.69 -0.43 31.38
CA LEU A 464 12.07 0.89 30.88
C LEU A 464 11.14 1.39 29.77
N THR A 465 10.72 0.50 28.86
CA THR A 465 9.75 0.83 27.82
C THR A 465 8.36 1.09 28.41
N GLY A 466 7.92 0.30 29.39
CA GLY A 466 6.68 0.55 30.13
C GLY A 466 6.65 1.92 30.82
N LEU A 467 7.74 2.27 31.52
CA LEU A 467 7.89 3.58 32.16
C LEU A 467 7.90 4.72 31.13
N ALA A 468 8.60 4.55 30.01
CA ALA A 468 8.68 5.54 28.95
C ALA A 468 7.34 5.80 28.24
N LEU A 469 6.50 4.76 28.12
CA LEU A 469 5.19 4.84 27.48
C LEU A 469 4.04 5.19 28.44
N GLY A 470 4.37 5.58 29.68
CA GLY A 470 3.42 6.13 30.65
C GLY A 470 2.67 7.38 30.13
N THR A 471 3.23 8.06 29.13
CA THR A 471 2.54 9.01 28.26
C THR A 471 2.54 8.53 26.81
N ALA A 472 1.49 8.88 26.06
CA ALA A 472 1.46 8.62 24.62
C ALA A 472 2.71 9.24 23.96
N PRO A 473 3.44 8.49 23.11
CA PRO A 473 4.55 9.04 22.34
C PRO A 473 4.05 10.23 21.52
N SER A 474 4.69 11.39 21.68
CA SER A 474 4.30 12.63 20.99
C SER A 474 5.45 13.18 20.15
N GLY A 475 5.10 13.90 19.08
CA GLY A 475 6.03 14.57 18.18
C GLY A 475 6.58 13.64 17.10
N ARG A 476 7.51 14.15 16.28
CA ARG A 476 8.03 13.44 15.10
C ARG A 476 8.74 12.13 15.44
N ALA A 477 9.43 12.08 16.58
CA ALA A 477 10.16 10.89 17.04
C ALA A 477 9.23 9.75 17.50
N ALA A 478 7.95 10.02 17.77
CA ALA A 478 6.99 8.97 18.13
C ALA A 478 6.91 7.87 17.07
N TRP A 479 6.97 8.25 15.79
CA TRP A 479 6.85 7.34 14.65
C TRP A 479 8.02 6.38 14.48
N THR A 480 9.17 6.63 15.13
CA THR A 480 10.31 5.69 15.09
C THR A 480 10.23 4.63 16.18
N VAL A 481 9.43 4.85 17.23
CA VAL A 481 9.31 3.94 18.38
C VAL A 481 8.90 2.51 17.97
N PRO A 482 7.90 2.29 17.08
CA PRO A 482 7.54 0.95 16.64
C PRO A 482 8.68 0.19 15.92
N ALA A 483 9.48 0.91 15.13
CA ALA A 483 10.63 0.31 14.44
C ALA A 483 11.76 -0.01 15.44
N VAL A 484 12.04 0.89 16.38
CA VAL A 484 13.04 0.65 17.44
C VAL A 484 12.65 -0.55 18.31
N ALA A 485 11.39 -0.62 18.76
CA ALA A 485 10.92 -1.74 19.56
C ALA A 485 11.04 -3.08 18.81
N ARG A 486 10.69 -3.09 17.52
CA ARG A 486 10.86 -4.27 16.66
C ARG A 486 12.32 -4.64 16.47
N ALA A 487 13.21 -3.65 16.31
CA ALA A 487 14.65 -3.89 16.18
C ALA A 487 15.24 -4.53 17.45
N VAL A 488 14.83 -4.04 18.62
CA VAL A 488 15.23 -4.62 19.91
C VAL A 488 14.75 -6.06 20.04
N GLU A 489 13.49 -6.35 19.68
CA GLU A 489 12.94 -7.72 19.69
C GLU A 489 13.72 -8.66 18.76
N VAL A 490 14.12 -8.20 17.56
CA VAL A 490 14.95 -8.97 16.63
C VAL A 490 16.33 -9.23 17.20
N VAL A 491 16.96 -8.25 17.85
CA VAL A 491 18.26 -8.42 18.52
C VAL A 491 18.16 -9.43 19.66
N ILE A 492 17.10 -9.35 20.48
CA ILE A 492 16.81 -10.33 21.55
C ILE A 492 16.70 -11.74 20.95
N LEU A 493 15.93 -11.88 19.87
CA LEU A 493 15.68 -13.16 19.22
C LEU A 493 16.97 -13.78 18.65
N VAL A 494 17.79 -12.99 17.96
CA VAL A 494 19.08 -13.44 17.40
C VAL A 494 20.08 -13.79 18.52
N ALA A 495 20.18 -12.94 19.55
CA ALA A 495 21.06 -13.18 20.69
C ALA A 495 20.66 -14.46 21.44
N ALA A 496 19.36 -14.65 21.71
CA ALA A 496 18.84 -15.86 22.32
C ALA A 496 19.17 -17.09 21.47
N ALA A 497 18.87 -17.06 20.16
CA ALA A 497 19.15 -18.16 19.24
C ALA A 497 20.65 -18.51 19.17
N SER A 498 21.55 -17.53 19.34
CA SER A 498 23.00 -17.78 19.36
C SER A 498 23.44 -18.70 20.51
N THR A 499 22.71 -18.68 21.63
CA THR A 499 22.97 -19.50 22.82
C THR A 499 22.30 -20.88 22.79
N LEU A 500 21.51 -21.16 21.74
CA LEU A 500 20.64 -22.33 21.67
C LEU A 500 21.08 -23.31 20.56
N PRO A 501 20.66 -24.59 20.63
CA PRO A 501 20.95 -25.59 19.60
C PRO A 501 20.25 -25.28 18.26
N ASN A 502 20.70 -25.93 17.19
CA ASN A 502 20.21 -25.67 15.83
C ASN A 502 18.68 -25.79 15.67
N THR A 503 18.03 -26.72 16.38
CA THR A 503 16.56 -26.86 16.38
C THR A 503 15.86 -25.60 16.86
N ALA A 504 16.39 -24.96 17.90
CA ALA A 504 15.88 -23.70 18.43
C ALA A 504 16.17 -22.51 17.49
N ARG A 505 17.28 -22.55 16.75
CA ARG A 505 17.61 -21.51 15.76
C ARG A 505 16.63 -21.49 14.60
N PHE A 506 16.17 -22.67 14.14
CA PHE A 506 15.06 -22.77 13.20
C PHE A 506 13.76 -22.19 13.78
N ALA A 507 13.42 -22.52 15.02
CA ALA A 507 12.24 -21.95 15.67
C ALA A 507 12.33 -20.42 15.78
N ALA A 508 13.50 -19.86 16.11
CA ALA A 508 13.74 -18.42 16.12
C ALA A 508 13.54 -17.79 14.74
N PHE A 509 14.03 -18.43 13.67
CA PHE A 509 13.76 -18.00 12.30
C PHE A 509 12.25 -17.96 12.01
N MET A 510 11.50 -18.98 12.41
CA MET A 510 10.04 -19.04 12.19
C MET A 510 9.29 -17.98 13.01
N VAL A 511 9.76 -17.63 14.21
CA VAL A 511 9.26 -16.45 14.96
C VAL A 511 9.49 -15.18 14.17
N ALA A 512 10.71 -14.94 13.67
CA ALA A 512 11.02 -13.76 12.85
C ALA A 512 10.14 -13.67 11.58
N ALA A 513 9.89 -14.81 10.93
CA ALA A 513 8.97 -14.91 9.80
C ALA A 513 7.52 -14.54 10.17
N GLY A 514 7.03 -15.04 11.31
CA GLY A 514 5.72 -14.66 11.85
C GLY A 514 5.63 -13.16 12.12
N LEU A 515 6.66 -12.58 12.74
CA LEU A 515 6.74 -11.13 12.98
C LEU A 515 6.73 -10.34 11.66
N TYR A 516 7.49 -10.77 10.65
CA TYR A 516 7.51 -10.12 9.34
C TYR A 516 6.14 -10.13 8.67
N LEU A 517 5.45 -11.27 8.67
CA LEU A 517 4.10 -11.39 8.11
C LEU A 517 3.09 -10.52 8.85
N ALA A 518 3.16 -10.49 10.19
CA ALA A 518 2.28 -9.69 11.03
C ALA A 518 2.49 -8.19 10.80
N SER A 519 3.74 -7.71 10.87
CA SER A 519 4.09 -6.28 10.65
C SER A 519 3.57 -5.76 9.31
N MET A 520 3.76 -6.54 8.25
CA MET A 520 3.34 -6.11 6.91
C MET A 520 1.82 -6.17 6.71
N GLU A 521 1.11 -7.01 7.46
CA GLU A 521 -0.34 -7.03 7.42
C GLU A 521 -0.95 -5.79 8.08
N VAL A 522 -0.37 -5.30 9.17
CA VAL A 522 -0.77 -4.02 9.79
C VAL A 522 -0.59 -2.88 8.79
N ALA A 523 0.56 -2.85 8.09
CA ALA A 523 0.85 -1.87 7.05
C ALA A 523 -0.21 -1.89 5.93
N ASP A 524 -0.53 -3.09 5.44
CA ASP A 524 -1.51 -3.29 4.37
C ASP A 524 -2.92 -2.87 4.74
N ARG A 525 -3.39 -3.20 5.96
CA ARG A 525 -4.72 -2.83 6.42
C ARG A 525 -4.89 -1.32 6.51
N TRP A 526 -3.84 -0.63 6.94
CA TRP A 526 -3.83 0.82 6.96
C TRP A 526 -3.82 1.38 5.54
N ARG A 527 -2.86 0.95 4.71
CA ARG A 527 -2.67 1.48 3.35
C ARG A 527 -3.90 1.34 2.45
N TYR A 528 -4.64 0.24 2.58
CA TYR A 528 -5.74 -0.08 1.67
C TYR A 528 -7.14 -0.01 2.28
N GLY A 529 -7.26 0.06 3.60
CA GLY A 529 -8.56 0.12 4.27
C GLY A 529 -8.68 1.23 5.31
N GLY A 530 -7.60 1.94 5.65
CA GLY A 530 -7.59 2.83 6.81
C GLY A 530 -7.93 2.10 8.12
N GLN A 531 -7.85 0.76 8.13
CA GLN A 531 -8.31 -0.07 9.24
C GLN A 531 -7.14 -0.44 10.14
N LEU A 532 -7.40 -0.43 11.45
CA LEU A 532 -6.49 -0.98 12.44
C LEU A 532 -6.75 -2.47 12.65
N PRO A 533 -5.73 -3.25 13.06
CA PRO A 533 -5.92 -4.62 13.50
C PRO A 533 -6.92 -4.68 14.66
N ALA A 534 -7.67 -5.78 14.75
CA ALA A 534 -8.60 -5.95 15.86
C ALA A 534 -7.85 -5.95 17.21
N PRO A 535 -8.34 -5.23 18.23
CA PRO A 535 -7.66 -5.07 19.53
C PRO A 535 -7.20 -6.38 20.19
N TRP A 536 -8.03 -7.43 20.07
CA TRP A 536 -7.75 -8.76 20.64
C TRP A 536 -6.49 -9.39 20.08
N ARG A 537 -6.08 -9.03 18.85
CA ARG A 537 -4.91 -9.62 18.21
C ARG A 537 -3.65 -9.38 19.01
N SER A 538 -3.41 -8.14 19.43
CA SER A 538 -2.24 -7.78 20.25
C SER A 538 -2.19 -8.52 21.59
N LEU A 539 -3.35 -8.94 22.12
CA LEU A 539 -3.42 -9.74 23.35
C LEU A 539 -3.04 -11.20 23.09
N ILE A 540 -3.50 -11.79 21.98
CA ILE A 540 -3.15 -13.16 21.62
C ILE A 540 -1.70 -13.25 21.15
N ASP A 541 -1.23 -12.28 20.36
CA ASP A 541 0.16 -12.18 19.89
C ASP A 541 1.15 -11.84 21.02
N LEU A 542 0.65 -11.58 22.24
CA LEU A 542 1.39 -11.21 23.46
C LEU A 542 2.18 -9.89 23.40
N GLY A 543 2.17 -9.21 22.26
CA GLY A 543 3.00 -8.03 22.00
C GLY A 543 4.52 -8.30 22.04
N PHE A 544 5.32 -7.32 21.64
CA PHE A 544 6.78 -7.47 21.58
C PHE A 544 7.40 -7.77 22.94
N ASP A 545 6.86 -7.17 24.00
CA ASP A 545 7.32 -7.29 25.38
C ASP A 545 6.87 -8.61 26.02
N GLY A 546 5.64 -9.06 25.80
CA GLY A 546 5.18 -10.36 26.31
C GLY A 546 5.92 -11.53 25.65
N ARG A 547 6.15 -11.46 24.33
CA ARG A 547 6.98 -12.45 23.62
C ARG A 547 8.43 -12.46 24.12
N SER A 548 9.02 -11.27 24.29
CA SER A 548 10.39 -11.14 24.83
C SER A 548 10.47 -11.67 26.25
N ALA A 549 9.51 -11.36 27.12
CA ALA A 549 9.46 -11.82 28.50
C ALA A 549 9.31 -13.34 28.60
N LEU A 550 8.43 -13.96 27.79
CA LEU A 550 8.33 -15.42 27.74
C LEU A 550 9.64 -16.07 27.29
N LEU A 551 10.32 -15.48 26.31
CA LEU A 551 11.62 -15.97 25.87
C LEU A 551 12.67 -15.85 26.99
N ALA A 552 12.67 -14.74 27.75
CA ALA A 552 13.54 -14.57 28.92
C ALA A 552 13.27 -15.62 30.00
N ILE A 553 12.01 -15.91 30.31
CA ILE A 553 11.62 -16.98 31.24
C ILE A 553 12.11 -18.34 30.72
N GLY A 554 11.90 -18.63 29.43
CA GLY A 554 12.40 -19.84 28.81
C GLY A 554 13.91 -19.98 28.90
N LEU A 555 14.66 -18.90 28.62
CA LEU A 555 16.12 -18.87 28.74
C LEU A 555 16.62 -19.08 30.17
N ALA A 556 15.90 -18.52 31.16
CA ALA A 556 16.21 -18.71 32.58
C ALA A 556 15.93 -20.16 33.04
N ALA A 557 14.88 -20.78 32.50
CA ALA A 557 14.52 -22.17 32.76
C ALA A 557 15.41 -23.19 31.99
N GLY A 558 16.16 -22.73 30.99
CA GLY A 558 17.14 -23.51 30.23
C GLY A 558 16.80 -23.71 28.76
N ALA A 559 17.77 -24.22 27.99
CA ALA A 559 17.69 -24.28 26.53
C ALA A 559 16.46 -25.06 26.00
N GLY A 560 16.04 -26.14 26.68
CA GLY A 560 14.85 -26.89 26.32
C GLY A 560 13.57 -26.07 26.44
N ALA A 561 13.40 -25.34 27.55
CA ALA A 561 12.25 -24.46 27.77
C ALA A 561 12.24 -23.30 26.76
N ALA A 562 13.39 -22.67 26.50
CA ALA A 562 13.51 -21.63 25.47
C ALA A 562 13.11 -22.14 24.07
N THR A 563 13.50 -23.37 23.72
CA THR A 563 13.14 -24.00 22.44
C THR A 563 11.63 -24.19 22.32
N TRP A 564 10.97 -24.67 23.38
CA TRP A 564 9.51 -24.81 23.43
C TRP A 564 8.81 -23.46 23.28
N VAL A 565 9.27 -22.43 24.00
CA VAL A 565 8.72 -21.08 23.90
C VAL A 565 8.81 -20.57 22.46
N LEU A 566 9.98 -20.66 21.82
CA LEU A 566 10.16 -20.24 20.42
C LEU A 566 9.24 -21.01 19.46
N THR A 567 9.08 -22.32 19.67
CA THR A 567 8.21 -23.16 18.83
C THR A 567 6.74 -22.76 18.96
N ILE A 568 6.27 -22.55 20.20
CA ILE A 568 4.90 -22.10 20.47
C ILE A 568 4.65 -20.73 19.85
N LEU A 569 5.59 -19.79 20.04
CA LEU A 569 5.49 -18.45 19.44
C LEU A 569 5.47 -18.50 17.91
N ALA A 570 6.30 -19.36 17.30
CA ALA A 570 6.31 -19.53 15.85
C ALA A 570 4.96 -20.03 15.32
N VAL A 571 4.40 -21.08 15.93
CA VAL A 571 3.09 -21.63 15.55
C VAL A 571 1.99 -20.58 15.73
N LEU A 572 2.01 -19.87 16.85
CA LEU A 572 1.02 -18.84 17.17
C LEU A 572 1.04 -17.70 16.14
N LEU A 573 2.20 -17.10 15.90
CA LEU A 573 2.35 -15.95 15.00
C LEU A 573 2.02 -16.31 13.55
N LEU A 574 2.49 -17.47 13.07
CA LEU A 574 2.22 -17.93 11.71
C LEU A 574 0.74 -18.32 11.53
N GLY A 575 0.16 -19.00 12.52
CA GLY A 575 -1.26 -19.34 12.52
C GLY A 575 -2.14 -18.10 12.50
N LEU A 576 -1.81 -17.08 13.30
CA LEU A 576 -2.53 -15.82 13.33
C LEU A 576 -2.34 -15.02 12.04
N ALA A 577 -1.14 -14.99 11.47
CA ALA A 577 -0.92 -14.38 10.16
C ALA A 577 -1.78 -15.06 9.07
N ALA A 578 -1.87 -16.39 9.07
CA ALA A 578 -2.70 -17.14 8.13
C ALA A 578 -4.21 -16.89 8.32
N ILE A 579 -4.70 -16.96 9.57
CA ILE A 579 -6.10 -16.68 9.92
C ILE A 579 -6.46 -15.25 9.55
N SER A 580 -5.57 -14.30 9.85
CA SER A 580 -5.82 -12.89 9.60
C SER A 580 -5.80 -12.57 8.11
N ALA A 581 -4.90 -13.19 7.34
CA ALA A 581 -4.92 -13.14 5.88
C ALA A 581 -6.21 -13.72 5.29
N ALA A 582 -6.74 -14.81 5.85
CA ALA A 582 -8.00 -15.41 5.42
C ALA A 582 -9.23 -14.57 5.79
N ARG A 583 -9.22 -13.89 6.94
CA ARG A 583 -10.35 -13.10 7.45
C ARG A 583 -10.34 -11.64 7.04
N TRP A 584 -9.26 -11.13 6.48
CA TRP A 584 -9.18 -9.72 6.10
C TRP A 584 -10.12 -9.41 4.94
N ARG A 585 -11.32 -8.89 5.22
CA ARG A 585 -12.19 -8.31 4.20
C ARG A 585 -11.66 -6.93 3.84
N SER A 586 -11.15 -6.78 2.63
CA SER A 586 -10.92 -5.47 2.04
C SER A 586 -12.29 -4.89 1.68
N HIS A 587 -12.76 -3.89 2.41
CA HIS A 587 -13.83 -2.99 1.93
C HIS A 587 -13.28 -2.06 0.84
N VAL A 588 -12.54 -2.61 -0.13
CA VAL A 588 -12.17 -1.87 -1.34
C VAL A 588 -13.39 -1.99 -2.25
N GLY A 589 -14.35 -1.08 -2.07
CA GLY A 589 -15.53 -1.00 -2.92
C GLY A 589 -16.89 -0.87 -2.23
N GLN A 590 -16.97 -0.52 -0.95
CA GLN A 590 -18.19 0.09 -0.42
C GLN A 590 -17.84 1.39 0.30
N PRO A 591 -18.55 2.49 -0.01
CA PRO A 591 -18.27 3.83 0.53
C PRO A 591 -18.26 3.87 2.07
#